data_AF-A0A1G6WG04-F1
#
_entry.id   AF-A0A1G6WG04-F1
#
_cell.length_a   1.000
_cell.length_b   1.000
_cell.length_c   1.000
_cell.angle_alpha   90.00
_cell.angle_beta   90.00
_cell.angle_gamma   90.00
#
_symmetry.space_group_name_H-M   'P 1'
#
loop_
_entity.id
_entity.type
_entity.pdbx_description
1 polymer ?
#
loop_
_entity_poly.entity_id
_entity_poly.type
_entity_poly.pdbx_seq_one_letter_code
_entity_poly.pdbx_strand_id
1 'polypeptide(L)' 'MKYTGVDFVIHFFDMLDELNQSMAEEFREVIVRFRFLDPHDLVPPDIVFRSKEEMLQHLRNLIWIDHIEDAPSFRN' A
#
# COMPACT_ATOMS: atom_id res chain seq x y z
N MET A 1 -8.88 19.12 -4.14
CA MET A 1 -8.93 18.14 -5.24
C MET A 1 -9.22 16.78 -4.63
N LYS A 2 -10.13 15.99 -5.19
CA LYS A 2 -10.42 14.63 -4.71
C LYS A 2 -9.74 13.63 -5.65
N TYR A 3 -9.20 12.56 -5.10
CA TYR A 3 -8.58 11.45 -5.83
C TYR A 3 -9.51 10.24 -5.78
N THR A 4 -9.36 9.33 -6.72
CA THR A 4 -10.19 8.14 -6.92
C THR A 4 -9.33 6.89 -6.89
N GLY A 5 -9.94 5.70 -6.95
CA GLY A 5 -9.22 4.45 -7.15
C GLY A 5 -8.34 4.45 -8.41
N VAL A 6 -8.75 5.16 -9.47
CA VAL A 6 -7.92 5.32 -10.68
C VAL A 6 -6.64 6.09 -10.38
N ASP A 7 -6.71 7.17 -9.59
CA ASP A 7 -5.52 7.93 -9.20
C ASP A 7 -4.59 7.09 -8.31
N PHE A 8 -5.15 6.25 -7.43
CA PHE A 8 -4.37 5.30 -6.64
C PHE A 8 -3.57 4.35 -7.53
N VAL A 9 -4.22 3.77 -8.55
CA VAL A 9 -3.56 2.87 -9.52
C VAL A 9 -2.47 3.59 -10.30
N ILE A 10 -2.74 4.80 -10.79
CA ILE A 10 -1.77 5.61 -11.55
C ILE A 10 -0.52 5.90 -10.71
N HIS A 11 -0.70 6.24 -9.43
CA HIS A 11 0.40 6.60 -8.54
C HIS A 11 0.97 5.45 -7.72
N PHE A 12 0.53 4.21 -7.97
CA PHE A 12 0.85 3.06 -7.10
C PHE A 12 2.34 2.84 -6.90
N PHE A 13 3.12 2.79 -7.98
CA PHE A 13 4.57 2.55 -7.90
C PHE A 13 5.33 3.72 -7.25
N ASP A 14 4.93 4.96 -7.54
CA ASP A 14 5.50 6.15 -6.90
C ASP A 14 5.26 6.12 -5.38
N MET A 15 4.05 5.72 -4.97
CA MET A 15 3.71 5.58 -3.55
C MET A 15 4.48 4.42 -2.89
N LEU A 16 4.73 3.31 -3.59
CA LEU A 16 5.60 2.24 -3.09
C LEU A 16 7.05 2.71 -2.90
N ASP A 17 7.58 3.52 -3.83
CA ASP A 17 8.92 4.10 -3.71
C ASP A 17 9.01 5.05 -2.50
N GLU A 18 7.98 5.88 -2.30
CA GLU A 18 7.86 6.79 -1.15
C GLU A 18 7.76 6.03 0.18
N LEU A 19 7.02 4.93 0.23
CA LEU A 19 6.93 4.05 1.40
C LEU A 19 8.23 3.30 1.66
N ASN A 20 8.94 2.84 0.62
CA ASN A 20 10.22 2.15 0.75
C ASN A 20 11.31 3.05 1.38
N GLN A 21 11.21 4.36 1.18
CA GLN A 21 12.11 5.35 1.77
C GLN A 21 11.70 5.79 3.17
N SER A 22 10.41 5.77 3.50
CA SER A 22 9.87 6.34 4.74
C SER A 22 9.55 5.31 5.83
N MET A 23 9.25 4.07 5.47
CA MET A 23 8.96 2.99 6.42
C MET A 23 10.23 2.33 6.96
N ALA A 24 10.11 1.63 8.09
CA ALA A 24 11.21 0.88 8.69
C ALA A 24 11.72 -0.24 7.75
N GLU A 25 12.98 -0.62 7.91
CA GLU A 25 13.66 -1.57 7.03
C GLU A 25 12.99 -2.95 6.98
N GLU A 26 12.33 -3.37 8.06
CA GLU A 26 11.58 -4.63 8.16
C GLU A 26 10.42 -4.74 7.16
N PHE A 27 9.91 -3.63 6.63
CA PHE A 27 8.84 -3.62 5.62
C PHE A 27 9.35 -3.76 4.19
N ARG A 28 10.67 -3.66 3.95
CA ARG A 28 11.21 -3.63 2.58
C ARG A 28 10.87 -4.87 1.77
N GLU A 29 10.93 -6.05 2.38
CA GLU A 29 10.57 -7.29 1.69
C GLU A 29 9.10 -7.28 1.27
N VAL A 30 8.20 -6.89 2.16
CA VAL A 30 6.77 -6.77 1.89
C VAL A 30 6.51 -5.76 0.77
N ILE A 31 7.15 -4.59 0.83
CA ILE A 31 7.03 -3.56 -0.20
C ILE A 31 7.51 -4.07 -1.57
N VAL A 32 8.58 -4.88 -1.61
CA VAL A 32 9.04 -5.53 -2.84
C VAL A 32 7.99 -6.51 -3.37
N ARG A 33 7.34 -7.31 -2.50
CA ARG A 33 6.25 -8.21 -2.91
C ARG A 33 5.07 -7.44 -3.51
N PHE A 34 4.71 -6.30 -2.93
CA PHE A 34 3.62 -5.45 -3.44
C PHE A 34 3.85 -4.94 -4.87
N ARG A 35 5.10 -4.84 -5.34
CA ARG A 35 5.40 -4.48 -6.73
C ARG A 35 4.92 -5.50 -7.75
N PHE A 36 4.64 -6.73 -7.32
CA PHE A 36 4.15 -7.82 -8.19
C PHE A 36 2.62 -7.98 -8.12
N LEU A 37 1.94 -7.20 -7.28
CA LEU A 37 0.48 -7.22 -7.19
C LEU A 37 -0.14 -6.33 -8.26
N ASP A 38 -1.35 -6.69 -8.70
CA ASP A 38 -2.18 -5.80 -9.50
C ASP A 38 -2.80 -4.72 -8.59
N PRO A 39 -2.50 -3.43 -8.79
CA PRO A 39 -3.05 -2.37 -7.95
C PRO A 39 -4.57 -2.27 -8.01
N HIS A 40 -5.23 -2.79 -9.06
CA HIS A 40 -6.70 -2.82 -9.15
C HIS A 40 -7.33 -3.73 -8.09
N ASP A 41 -6.60 -4.74 -7.60
CA ASP A 41 -7.08 -5.65 -6.55
C ASP A 41 -6.99 -5.02 -5.14
N LEU A 42 -6.20 -3.94 -5.01
CA LEU A 42 -5.92 -3.28 -3.73
C LEU A 42 -6.85 -2.10 -3.43
N VAL A 43 -7.69 -1.73 -4.40
CA VAL A 43 -8.52 -0.54 -4.32
C VAL A 43 -9.86 -0.73 -5.05
N PRO A 44 -11.01 -0.48 -4.39
CA PRO A 44 -12.30 -0.45 -5.08
C PRO A 44 -12.37 0.70 -6.09
N PRO A 45 -13.07 0.53 -7.24
CA PRO A 45 -13.16 1.57 -8.26
C PRO A 45 -13.94 2.82 -7.81
N ASP A 46 -14.82 2.68 -6.82
CA ASP A 46 -15.68 3.74 -6.28
C ASP A 46 -15.10 4.45 -5.06
N ILE A 47 -13.91 4.07 -4.60
CA ILE A 47 -13.26 4.75 -3.48
C ILE A 47 -12.90 6.19 -3.84
N VAL A 48 -12.98 7.07 -2.84
CA VAL A 48 -12.60 8.47 -2.98
C VAL A 48 -11.66 8.86 -1.85
N PHE A 49 -10.50 9.38 -2.20
CA PHE A 49 -9.51 9.93 -1.27
C PHE A 49 -9.55 11.45 -1.31
N ARG A 50 -9.36 12.08 -0.16
CA ARG A 50 -9.36 13.54 0.05
C ARG A 50 -8.01 14.16 -0.27
N SER A 51 -6.94 13.37 -0.25
CA SER A 51 -5.57 13.81 -0.52
C SER A 51 -4.67 12.65 -1.00
N LYS A 52 -3.49 12.99 -1.55
CA LYS A 52 -2.44 12.00 -1.84
C LYS A 52 -1.97 11.29 -0.56
N GLU A 53 -1.86 12.01 0.54
CA GLU A 53 -1.48 11.43 1.85
C GLU A 53 -2.46 10.33 2.29
N GLU A 54 -3.76 10.48 2.00
CA GLU A 54 -4.74 9.44 2.33
C GLU A 54 -4.57 8.19 1.47
N MET A 55 -4.20 8.32 0.19
CA MET A 55 -3.83 7.17 -0.66
C MET A 55 -2.57 6.47 -0.13
N LEU A 56 -1.56 7.26 0.26
CA LEU A 56 -0.31 6.75 0.82
C LEU A 56 -0.57 6.01 2.15
N GLN A 57 -1.43 6.57 3.01
CA GLN A 57 -1.82 5.94 4.26
C GLN A 57 -2.63 4.66 4.04
N HIS A 58 -3.50 4.61 3.02
CA HIS A 58 -4.21 3.39 2.63
C HIS A 58 -3.22 2.28 2.26
N LEU A 59 -2.27 2.57 1.37
CA LEU A 59 -1.24 1.60 0.96
C LEU A 59 -0.35 1.17 2.13
N ARG A 60 0.05 2.12 3.00
CA ARG A 60 0.81 1.85 4.23
C ARG A 60 0.08 0.86 5.14
N ASN A 61 -1.24 1.02 5.30
CA ASN A 61 -2.05 0.12 6.13
C ASN A 61 -2.10 -1.30 5.53
N LEU A 62 -2.23 -1.43 4.21
CA LEU A 62 -2.21 -2.74 3.55
C LEU A 62 -0.88 -3.47 3.78
N ILE A 63 0.26 -2.77 3.59
CA ILE A 63 1.60 -3.32 3.84
C ILE A 63 1.77 -3.72 5.30
N TRP A 64 1.29 -2.89 6.24
CA TRP A 64 1.35 -3.18 7.67
C TRP A 64 0.56 -4.43 8.04
N ILE A 65 -0.65 -4.59 7.49
CA ILE A 65 -1.49 -5.77 7.70
C ILE A 65 -0.79 -7.02 7.16
N ASP A 66 -0.31 -6.99 5.91
CA ASP A 66 0.40 -8.11 5.29
C ASP A 66 1.64 -8.52 6.12
N HIS A 67 2.41 -7.54 6.60
CA HIS A 67 3.57 -7.80 7.44
C HIS A 67 3.22 -8.48 8.78
N ILE A 68 2.14 -8.06 9.45
CA ILE A 68 1.70 -8.65 10.71
C ILE A 68 1.10 -10.04 10.50
N GLU A 69 0.32 -10.24 9.44
CA GLU A 69 -0.32 -11.53 9.14
C GLU A 69 0.70 -12.58 8.70
N ASP A 70 1.78 -12.17 8.03
CA ASP A 70 2.91 -13.02 7.66
C ASP A 70 3.91 -13.22 8.84
N ALA A 71 3.75 -12.48 9.94
CA ALA A 71 4.56 -12.68 11.13
C ALA A 71 4.24 -14.05 11.78
N PRO A 72 5.24 -14.92 12.00
CA PRO A 72 5.04 -16.31 12.42
C PRO A 72 4.38 -16.51 13.80
N SER A 73 4.09 -15.43 14.54
CA SER A 73 3.51 -15.44 15.88
C SER A 73 2.05 -15.89 16.00
N PHE A 74 1.33 -16.11 14.90
CA PHE A 74 -0.06 -16.64 14.90
C PHE A 74 -0.20 -18.05 14.28
N ARG A 75 0.90 -18.81 14.17
CA ARG A 75 0.86 -20.25 13.91
C ARG A 75 1.09 -21.03 15.22
N ASN A 76 0.08 -21.11 16.08
CA ASN A 76 -0.01 -22.07 17.19
C ASN A 76 -1.44 -22.59 17.32
#